data_AF-A0A2N7RM51-F1
#
_entry.id   AF-A0A2N7RM51-F1
#
_cell.length_a   1.000
_cell.length_b   1.000
_cell.length_c   1.000
_cell.angle_alpha   90.00
_cell.angle_beta   90.00
_cell.angle_gamma   90.00
#
_symmetry.space_group_name_H-M   'P 1'
#
loop_
_entity.id
_entity.type
_entity.pdbx_description
1 polymer ?
#
loop_
_entity_poly.entity_id
_entity_poly.type
_entity_poly.pdbx_seq_one_letter_code
_entity_poly.pdbx_strand_id
1 'polypeptide(L)'
;MNQPPHSRLFGASLGFLAGYVDTLGFIALFGLFTAHVTGNFVLIGAALADPSRVSILLKFLAFPAFVIGVAVTRLMVLAIDRRGGPSLTLALLLQWVLLAAFMAFGCLAEPIGKDVSDMAMIAGLLGTAAMGVHSATSRLLLAHLAPTSMMTGNVTQIVLDTVDVLRGAADASTSARCVKTLWPLLAFALGAIAAAFAYLAYGFIALAVPLLVLGAVIVVQQRSARAAVPVA
;
A
#
# COMPACT_ATOMS: atom_id res chain seq x y z
N MET A 1 8.93 26.11 -1.87
CA MET A 1 8.55 25.93 -0.45
C MET A 1 8.90 24.51 -0.03
N ASN A 2 9.83 24.36 0.92
CA ASN A 2 10.24 23.06 1.45
C ASN A 2 9.07 22.42 2.18
N GLN A 3 8.62 21.24 1.74
CA GLN A 3 7.71 20.43 2.56
C GLN A 3 8.39 20.12 3.90
N PRO A 4 7.64 20.14 5.02
CA PRO A 4 8.20 19.76 6.30
C PRO A 4 8.81 18.35 6.19
N PRO A 5 9.99 18.09 6.78
CA PRO A 5 10.70 16.81 6.64
C PRO A 5 9.82 15.60 7.00
N HIS A 6 8.84 15.79 7.88
CA HIS A 6 7.84 14.79 8.24
C HIS A 6 7.01 14.29 7.05
N SER A 7 6.56 15.15 6.11
CA SER A 7 5.74 14.73 4.97
C SER A 7 6.50 13.85 3.97
N ARG A 8 7.80 14.10 3.78
CA ARG A 8 8.66 13.32 2.88
C ARG A 8 8.87 11.91 3.42
N LEU A 9 9.26 11.81 4.70
CA LEU A 9 9.45 10.52 5.35
C LEU A 9 8.15 9.72 5.39
N PHE A 10 7.02 10.38 5.67
CA PHE A 10 5.70 9.73 5.69
C PHE A 10 5.33 9.14 4.32
N GLY A 11 5.47 9.93 3.25
CA GLY A 11 5.21 9.47 1.88
C GLY A 11 6.16 8.35 1.44
N ALA A 12 7.44 8.44 1.77
CA ALA A 12 8.43 7.39 1.50
C ALA A 12 8.12 6.09 2.25
N SER A 13 7.79 6.16 3.54
CA SER A 13 7.41 5.00 4.35
C SER A 13 6.18 4.28 3.80
N LEU A 14 5.16 5.04 3.38
CA LEU A 14 3.96 4.47 2.77
C LEU A 14 4.23 3.90 1.38
N GLY A 15 5.08 4.54 0.57
CA GLY A 15 5.52 4.01 -0.72
C GLY A 15 6.30 2.71 -0.58
N PHE A 16 7.27 2.66 0.35
CA PHE A 16 8.02 1.45 0.69
C PHE A 16 7.10 0.31 1.11
N LEU A 17 6.18 0.57 2.04
CA LEU A 17 5.21 -0.41 2.49
C LEU A 17 4.38 -0.95 1.33
N ALA A 18 3.91 -0.06 0.44
CA ALA A 18 3.09 -0.46 -0.70
C ALA A 18 3.85 -1.41 -1.64
N GLY A 19 5.10 -1.08 -2.01
CA GLY A 19 5.90 -1.95 -2.88
C GLY A 19 6.27 -3.27 -2.22
N TYR A 20 6.54 -3.23 -0.91
CA TYR A 20 6.92 -4.40 -0.13
C TYR A 20 5.78 -5.41 -0.03
N VAL A 21 4.60 -4.97 0.43
CA VAL A 21 3.44 -5.85 0.64
C VAL A 21 2.94 -6.43 -0.68
N ASP A 22 3.00 -5.63 -1.76
CA ASP A 22 2.58 -6.07 -3.09
C ASP A 22 3.51 -7.14 -3.66
N THR A 23 4.83 -6.97 -3.53
CA THR A 23 5.82 -7.95 -4.03
C THR A 23 5.82 -9.22 -3.19
N LEU A 24 5.71 -9.11 -1.86
CA LEU A 24 5.60 -10.27 -0.99
C LEU A 24 4.35 -11.07 -1.33
N GLY A 25 3.19 -10.41 -1.46
CA GLY A 25 1.95 -11.06 -1.88
C GLY A 25 2.09 -11.75 -3.23
N PHE A 26 2.75 -11.11 -4.20
CA PHE A 26 2.95 -11.68 -5.53
C PHE A 26 3.77 -12.96 -5.50
N ILE A 27 4.89 -12.96 -4.77
CA ILE A 27 5.78 -14.13 -4.68
C ILE A 27 5.10 -15.25 -3.86
N ALA A 28 4.45 -14.90 -2.75
CA ALA A 28 3.89 -15.86 -1.82
C ALA A 28 2.55 -16.47 -2.27
N LEU A 29 1.73 -15.72 -3.00
CA LEU A 29 0.34 -16.06 -3.28
C LEU A 29 0.07 -16.15 -4.79
N PHE A 30 0.81 -17.01 -5.47
CA PHE A 30 0.48 -17.45 -6.84
C PHE A 30 0.41 -16.29 -7.87
N GLY A 31 1.26 -15.28 -7.68
CA GLY A 31 1.29 -14.09 -8.52
C GLY A 31 0.15 -13.10 -8.24
N LEU A 32 -0.38 -13.07 -7.02
CA LEU A 32 -1.41 -12.11 -6.61
C LEU A 32 -0.77 -10.75 -6.27
N PHE A 33 -1.16 -9.69 -6.99
CA PHE A 33 -0.86 -8.33 -6.54
C PHE A 33 -1.89 -7.89 -5.50
N THR A 34 -1.46 -7.44 -4.32
CA THR A 34 -2.39 -6.98 -3.27
C THR A 34 -2.83 -5.53 -3.53
N ALA A 35 -1.99 -4.72 -4.16
CA ALA A 35 -2.26 -3.31 -4.45
C ALA A 35 -2.50 -3.03 -5.94
N HIS A 36 -1.83 -3.76 -6.85
CA HIS A 36 -2.00 -3.59 -8.31
C HIS A 36 -3.20 -4.36 -8.86
N VAL A 37 -4.40 -3.97 -8.45
CA VAL A 37 -5.63 -4.68 -8.79
C VAL A 37 -5.93 -4.70 -10.29
N THR A 38 -5.52 -3.65 -11.02
CA THR A 38 -5.60 -3.63 -12.49
C THR A 38 -4.69 -4.68 -13.14
N GLY A 39 -3.52 -4.94 -12.55
CA GLY A 39 -2.62 -6.01 -12.99
C GLY A 39 -3.23 -7.41 -12.80
N ASN A 40 -4.00 -7.60 -11.72
CA ASN A 40 -4.70 -8.87 -11.50
C ASN A 40 -5.73 -9.17 -12.60
N PHE A 41 -6.38 -8.17 -13.21
CA PHE A 41 -7.28 -8.42 -14.35
C PHE A 41 -6.56 -9.03 -15.54
N VAL A 42 -5.34 -8.58 -15.84
CA VAL A 42 -4.51 -9.15 -16.91
C VAL A 42 -4.15 -10.59 -16.58
N LEU A 43 -3.78 -10.89 -15.33
CA LEU A 43 -3.45 -12.24 -14.89
C LEU A 43 -4.67 -13.18 -14.91
N ILE A 44 -5.87 -12.68 -14.60
CA ILE A 44 -7.11 -13.44 -14.76
C ILE A 44 -7.36 -13.74 -16.24
N GLY A 45 -7.23 -12.75 -17.12
CA GLY A 45 -7.36 -12.95 -18.57
C GLY A 45 -6.38 -13.99 -19.11
N ALA A 46 -5.12 -13.94 -18.67
CA ALA A 46 -4.10 -14.92 -19.03
C ALA A 46 -4.44 -16.33 -18.54
N ALA A 47 -4.97 -16.46 -17.31
CA ALA A 47 -5.37 -17.76 -16.75
C ALA A 47 -6.64 -18.32 -17.40
N LEU A 48 -7.58 -17.46 -17.82
CA LEU A 48 -8.76 -17.87 -18.59
C LEU A 48 -8.39 -18.37 -20.00
N ALA A 49 -7.33 -17.83 -20.60
CA ALA A 49 -6.83 -18.25 -21.90
C ALA A 49 -6.02 -19.56 -21.84
N ASP A 50 -5.55 -19.97 -20.67
CA ASP A 50 -4.77 -21.20 -20.46
C ASP A 50 -5.27 -21.95 -19.21
N PRO A 51 -6.22 -22.91 -19.36
CA PRO A 51 -6.83 -23.66 -18.25
C PRO A 51 -5.83 -24.47 -17.41
N SER A 52 -4.58 -24.62 -17.87
CA SER A 52 -3.54 -25.34 -17.15
C SER A 52 -2.87 -24.50 -16.05
N ARG A 53 -3.12 -23.19 -15.97
CA ARG A 53 -2.49 -22.27 -15.00
C ARG A 53 -3.44 -21.87 -13.87
N VAL A 54 -3.07 -22.30 -12.66
CA VAL A 54 -3.21 -21.63 -11.33
C VAL A 54 -4.55 -20.96 -11.00
N SER A 55 -5.07 -21.27 -9.81
CA SER A 55 -6.34 -20.76 -9.23
C SER A 55 -6.72 -19.31 -9.59
N ILE A 56 -7.67 -19.19 -10.53
CA ILE A 56 -8.32 -17.94 -10.96
C ILE A 56 -9.10 -17.30 -9.81
N LEU A 57 -9.60 -18.13 -8.88
CA LEU A 57 -10.55 -17.73 -7.85
C LEU A 57 -9.95 -16.71 -6.86
N LEU A 58 -8.70 -16.91 -6.43
CA LEU A 58 -8.04 -15.97 -5.52
C LEU A 58 -7.88 -14.58 -6.15
N LYS A 59 -7.44 -14.51 -7.41
CA LYS A 59 -7.28 -13.25 -8.15
C LYS A 59 -8.62 -12.57 -8.38
N PHE A 60 -9.67 -13.35 -8.63
CA PHE A 60 -11.03 -12.85 -8.79
C PHE A 60 -11.58 -12.25 -7.49
N LEU A 61 -11.45 -12.97 -6.36
CA LEU A 61 -11.92 -12.52 -5.03
C LEU A 61 -11.09 -11.37 -4.44
N ALA A 62 -9.84 -11.21 -4.89
CA ALA A 62 -8.99 -10.09 -4.47
C ALA A 62 -9.61 -8.73 -4.82
N PHE A 63 -10.24 -8.58 -5.99
CA PHE A 63 -10.88 -7.31 -6.36
C PHE A 63 -12.03 -6.92 -5.41
N PRO A 64 -13.03 -7.79 -5.13
CA PRO A 64 -14.02 -7.54 -4.09
C PRO A 64 -13.41 -7.23 -2.72
N ALA A 65 -12.38 -7.96 -2.27
CA ALA A 65 -11.72 -7.68 -0.99
C ALA A 65 -11.10 -6.28 -0.94
N PHE A 66 -10.44 -5.85 -2.02
CA PHE A 66 -9.92 -4.50 -2.17
C PHE A 66 -11.03 -3.46 -2.09
N VAL A 67 -12.12 -3.67 -2.85
CA VAL A 67 -13.29 -2.77 -2.88
C VAL A 67 -13.92 -2.64 -1.50
N ILE A 68 -14.07 -3.75 -0.77
CA ILE A 68 -14.56 -3.74 0.62
C ILE A 68 -13.62 -2.93 1.51
N GLY A 69 -12.30 -3.13 1.42
CA GLY A 69 -11.32 -2.34 2.17
C GLY A 69 -11.47 -0.82 1.91
N VAL A 70 -11.65 -0.43 0.65
CA VAL A 70 -11.91 0.98 0.27
C VAL A 70 -13.22 1.50 0.86
N ALA A 71 -14.31 0.73 0.71
CA ALA A 71 -15.64 1.12 1.16
C ALA A 71 -15.71 1.26 2.69
N VAL A 72 -15.19 0.27 3.43
CA VAL A 72 -15.09 0.29 4.90
C VAL A 72 -14.31 1.51 5.36
N THR A 73 -13.15 1.78 4.73
CA THR A 73 -12.34 2.96 5.08
C THR A 73 -13.12 4.25 4.86
N ARG A 74 -13.82 4.39 3.72
CA ARG A 74 -14.62 5.58 3.43
C ARG A 74 -15.74 5.78 4.44
N LEU A 75 -16.51 4.74 4.75
CA LEU A 75 -17.61 4.81 5.71
C LEU A 75 -17.09 5.13 7.12
N MET A 76 -15.99 4.49 7.52
CA MET A 76 -15.32 4.72 8.80
C MET A 76 -14.84 6.17 8.92
N VAL A 77 -14.15 6.70 7.90
CA VAL A 77 -13.68 8.11 7.88
C VAL A 77 -14.87 9.07 8.02
N LEU A 78 -15.94 8.88 7.25
CA LEU A 78 -17.14 9.71 7.36
C LEU A 78 -17.77 9.67 8.76
N ALA A 79 -17.84 8.50 9.39
CA ALA A 79 -18.39 8.35 10.73
C ALA A 79 -17.53 9.02 11.80
N ILE A 80 -16.19 8.92 11.67
CA ILE A 80 -15.24 9.51 12.61
C ILE A 80 -15.20 11.04 12.47
N ASP A 81 -15.15 11.57 11.24
CA ASP A 81 -15.09 13.01 10.99
C ASP A 81 -16.35 13.71 11.50
N ARG A 82 -17.53 13.08 11.37
CA ARG A 82 -18.80 13.59 11.96
C ARG A 82 -18.76 13.72 13.48
N ARG A 83 -17.85 13.00 14.15
CA ARG A 83 -17.66 13.04 15.61
C ARG A 83 -16.39 13.81 16.00
N GLY A 84 -15.69 14.44 15.04
CA GLY A 84 -14.43 15.14 15.28
C GLY A 84 -13.28 14.24 15.73
N GLY A 85 -13.31 12.95 15.40
CA GLY A 85 -12.31 11.98 15.86
C GLY A 85 -11.06 11.88 14.95
N PRO A 86 -10.06 11.07 15.35
CA PRO A 86 -8.78 10.97 14.65
C PRO A 86 -8.83 9.99 13.45
N SER A 87 -9.46 10.39 12.34
CA SER A 87 -9.71 9.53 11.18
C SER A 87 -8.45 8.91 10.56
N LEU A 88 -7.35 9.66 10.45
CA LEU A 88 -6.08 9.14 9.90
C LEU A 88 -5.47 8.04 10.78
N THR A 89 -5.41 8.25 12.09
CA THR A 89 -4.86 7.26 13.02
C THR A 89 -5.66 5.95 12.98
N LEU A 90 -6.99 6.04 12.96
CA LEU A 90 -7.86 4.86 12.92
C LEU A 90 -7.80 4.14 11.56
N ALA A 91 -7.66 4.86 10.45
CA ALA A 91 -7.45 4.25 9.13
C ALA A 91 -6.12 3.50 9.03
N LEU A 92 -5.03 4.07 9.57
CA LEU A 92 -3.73 3.41 9.64
C LEU A 92 -3.75 2.19 10.57
N LEU A 93 -4.45 2.27 11.71
CA LEU A 93 -4.64 1.13 12.62
C LEU A 93 -5.43 -0.01 11.96
N LEU A 94 -6.49 0.31 11.21
CA LEU A 94 -7.24 -0.69 10.44
C LEU A 94 -6.33 -1.38 9.42
N GLN A 95 -5.52 -0.61 8.68
CA GLN A 95 -4.54 -1.18 7.76
C GLN A 95 -3.55 -2.09 8.50
N TRP A 96 -3.05 -1.66 9.66
CA TRP A 96 -2.10 -2.43 10.46
C TRP A 96 -2.69 -3.76 10.92
N VAL A 97 -3.92 -3.78 11.44
CA VAL A 97 -4.62 -4.99 11.87
C VAL A 97 -4.81 -5.96 10.71
N LEU A 98 -5.23 -5.46 9.53
CA LEU A 98 -5.40 -6.31 8.36
C LEU A 98 -4.07 -6.88 7.85
N LEU A 99 -2.98 -6.12 7.90
CA LEU A 99 -1.64 -6.62 7.57
C LEU A 99 -1.12 -7.64 8.59
N ALA A 100 -1.43 -7.46 9.88
CA ALA A 100 -1.05 -8.41 10.92
C ALA A 100 -1.81 -9.73 10.75
N ALA A 101 -3.11 -9.65 10.39
CA ALA A 101 -3.90 -10.81 10.04
C ALA A 101 -3.37 -11.48 8.76
N PHE A 102 -3.02 -10.70 7.73
CA PHE A 102 -2.38 -11.22 6.52
C PHE A 102 -1.11 -12.03 6.86
N MET A 103 -0.24 -11.50 7.71
CA MET A 103 0.95 -12.20 8.19
C MET A 103 0.60 -13.48 8.94
N ALA A 104 -0.33 -13.42 9.91
CA ALA A 104 -0.70 -14.58 10.72
C ALA A 104 -1.28 -15.72 9.87
N PHE A 105 -2.25 -15.42 9.01
CA PHE A 105 -2.85 -16.43 8.12
C PHE A 105 -1.86 -16.92 7.05
N GLY A 106 -0.95 -16.07 6.59
CA GLY A 106 0.13 -16.47 5.70
C GLY A 106 1.09 -17.47 6.36
N CYS A 107 1.49 -17.23 7.61
CA CYS A 107 2.33 -18.18 8.35
C CYS A 107 1.60 -19.51 8.60
N LEU A 108 0.29 -19.47 8.87
CA LEU A 108 -0.54 -20.68 9.01
C LEU A 108 -0.74 -21.42 7.68
N ALA A 109 -0.54 -20.75 6.55
CA ALA A 109 -0.61 -21.34 5.23
C ALA A 109 0.71 -21.97 4.78
N GLU A 110 1.82 -21.70 5.46
CA GLU A 110 3.14 -22.24 5.12
C GLU A 110 3.28 -23.72 5.51
N PRO A 111 3.94 -24.55 4.69
CA PRO A 111 4.53 -24.22 3.39
C PRO A 111 3.48 -24.08 2.28
N ILE A 112 3.62 -23.07 1.41
CA ILE A 112 2.71 -22.85 0.28
C ILE A 112 2.89 -23.98 -0.74
N GLY A 113 1.87 -24.84 -0.85
CA GLY A 113 1.82 -25.94 -1.82
C GLY A 113 1.46 -25.48 -3.24
N LYS A 114 1.24 -26.45 -4.13
CA LYS A 114 0.80 -26.16 -5.52
C LYS A 114 -0.63 -25.62 -5.59
N ASP A 115 -1.48 -26.03 -4.66
CA ASP A 115 -2.89 -25.61 -4.58
C ASP A 115 -3.06 -24.49 -3.55
N VAL A 116 -4.06 -23.63 -3.79
CA VAL A 116 -4.39 -22.55 -2.86
C VAL A 116 -5.13 -23.15 -1.66
N SER A 117 -4.48 -23.15 -0.49
CA SER A 117 -5.14 -23.52 0.77
C SER A 117 -6.12 -22.44 1.22
N ASP A 118 -7.09 -22.81 2.05
CA ASP A 118 -8.05 -21.86 2.63
C ASP A 118 -7.34 -20.74 3.42
N MET A 119 -6.24 -21.07 4.10
CA MET A 119 -5.43 -20.09 4.84
C MET A 119 -4.70 -19.13 3.89
N ALA A 120 -4.14 -19.63 2.78
CA ALA A 120 -3.52 -18.78 1.76
C ALA A 120 -4.56 -17.87 1.08
N MET A 121 -5.77 -18.38 0.88
CA MET A 121 -6.90 -17.60 0.36
C MET A 121 -7.23 -16.45 1.32
N ILE A 122 -7.50 -16.76 2.60
CA ILE A 122 -7.81 -15.76 3.63
C ILE A 122 -6.69 -14.72 3.76
N ALA A 123 -5.43 -15.18 3.76
CA ALA A 123 -4.25 -14.31 3.78
C ALA A 123 -4.29 -13.31 2.60
N GLY A 124 -4.47 -13.80 1.37
CA GLY A 124 -4.53 -12.94 0.19
C GLY A 124 -5.69 -11.93 0.21
N LEU A 125 -6.86 -12.34 0.68
CA LEU A 125 -8.01 -11.42 0.82
C LEU A 125 -7.76 -10.34 1.87
N LEU A 126 -7.16 -10.70 3.02
CA LEU A 126 -6.80 -9.75 4.06
C LEU A 126 -5.72 -8.77 3.61
N GLY A 127 -4.67 -9.27 2.94
CA GLY A 127 -3.61 -8.44 2.37
C GLY A 127 -4.15 -7.48 1.31
N THR A 128 -5.05 -7.95 0.45
CA THR A 128 -5.69 -7.12 -0.57
C THR A 128 -6.65 -6.09 0.03
N ALA A 129 -7.44 -6.47 1.05
CA ALA A 129 -8.28 -5.53 1.79
C ALA A 129 -7.44 -4.46 2.50
N ALA A 130 -6.30 -4.83 3.09
CA ALA A 130 -5.36 -3.89 3.71
C ALA A 130 -4.84 -2.85 2.71
N MET A 131 -4.52 -3.27 1.48
CA MET A 131 -4.10 -2.35 0.42
C MET A 131 -5.25 -1.53 -0.17
N GLY A 132 -6.49 -2.01 -0.07
CA GLY A 132 -7.70 -1.22 -0.27
C GLY A 132 -7.80 -0.07 0.74
N VAL A 133 -7.60 -0.37 2.03
CA VAL A 133 -7.50 0.64 3.11
C VAL A 133 -6.36 1.61 2.85
N HIS A 134 -5.20 1.13 2.43
CA HIS A 134 -4.05 1.97 2.08
C HIS A 134 -4.39 2.97 0.97
N SER A 135 -5.01 2.49 -0.11
CA SER A 135 -5.39 3.31 -1.26
C SER A 135 -6.44 4.36 -0.90
N ALA A 136 -7.44 3.97 -0.10
CA ALA A 136 -8.45 4.90 0.39
C ALA A 136 -7.85 5.95 1.32
N THR A 137 -7.01 5.55 2.28
CA THR A 137 -6.30 6.46 3.19
C THR A 137 -5.44 7.47 2.42
N SER A 138 -4.66 6.99 1.46
CA SER A 138 -3.81 7.82 0.59
C SER A 138 -4.62 8.89 -0.13
N ARG A 139 -5.78 8.52 -0.67
CA ARG A 139 -6.64 9.43 -1.45
C ARG A 139 -7.50 10.36 -0.58
N LEU A 140 -8.02 9.89 0.54
CA LEU A 140 -8.98 10.62 1.36
C LEU A 140 -8.31 11.55 2.38
N LEU A 141 -7.24 11.08 3.01
CA LEU A 141 -6.65 11.73 4.20
C LEU A 141 -5.25 12.29 3.92
N LEU A 142 -4.61 11.85 2.83
CA LEU A 142 -3.23 12.20 2.49
C LEU A 142 -3.11 12.80 1.07
N ALA A 143 -4.16 13.44 0.57
CA ALA A 143 -4.19 14.04 -0.78
C ALA A 143 -3.09 15.10 -1.01
N HIS A 144 -2.51 15.65 0.08
CA HIS A 144 -1.37 16.57 0.03
C HIS A 144 -0.02 15.87 -0.26
N LEU A 145 0.04 14.53 -0.17
CA LEU A 145 1.18 13.68 -0.55
C LEU A 145 1.00 13.16 -1.99
N ALA A 146 2.03 12.50 -2.54
CA ALA A 146 1.88 11.80 -3.82
C ALA A 146 1.18 10.45 -3.54
N PRO A 147 0.21 10.01 -4.36
CA PRO A 147 -0.48 8.74 -4.15
C PRO A 147 0.50 7.57 -4.10
N THR A 148 0.44 6.75 -3.06
CA THR A 148 1.39 5.62 -2.86
C THR A 148 0.91 4.30 -3.46
N SER A 149 -0.34 4.25 -3.95
CA SER A 149 -0.95 3.06 -4.56
C SER A 149 -1.08 3.13 -6.09
N MET A 150 -0.87 4.29 -6.72
CA MET A 150 -0.95 4.47 -8.18
C MET A 150 0.41 4.91 -8.75
N MET A 151 1.37 3.98 -8.80
CA MET A 151 2.75 4.28 -9.18
C MET A 151 2.93 4.61 -10.67
N THR A 152 2.15 4.00 -11.58
CA THR A 152 2.25 4.33 -13.02
C THR A 152 1.98 5.81 -13.28
N GLY A 153 0.96 6.38 -12.63
CA GLY A 153 0.68 7.81 -12.73
C GLY A 153 1.82 8.68 -12.20
N ASN A 154 2.44 8.27 -11.09
CA ASN A 154 3.61 8.95 -10.53
C ASN A 154 4.83 8.90 -11.47
N VAL A 155 5.09 7.75 -12.10
CA VAL A 155 6.17 7.59 -13.09
C VAL A 155 5.93 8.47 -14.32
N THR A 156 4.71 8.49 -14.84
CA THR A 156 4.39 9.37 -15.97
C THR A 156 4.56 10.83 -15.58
N GLN A 157 4.03 11.25 -14.43
CA GLN A 157 4.10 12.63 -13.98
C GLN A 157 5.55 13.08 -13.75
N ILE A 158 6.39 12.25 -13.12
CA ILE A 158 7.79 12.63 -12.87
C ILE A 158 8.58 12.77 -14.17
N VAL A 159 8.30 11.94 -15.17
CA VAL A 159 8.94 12.06 -16.49
C VAL A 159 8.51 13.37 -17.16
N LEU A 160 7.20 13.69 -17.15
CA LEU A 160 6.69 14.95 -17.72
C LEU A 160 7.31 16.16 -17.00
N ASP A 161 7.24 16.20 -15.67
CA ASP A 161 7.81 17.29 -14.87
C ASP A 161 9.31 17.45 -15.12
N THR A 162 10.05 16.34 -15.25
CA THR A 162 11.50 16.36 -15.51
C THR A 162 11.79 16.91 -16.91
N VAL A 163 11.02 16.53 -17.92
CA VAL A 163 11.16 17.09 -19.28
C VAL A 163 10.92 18.59 -19.27
N ASP A 164 9.89 19.08 -18.57
CA ASP A 164 9.59 20.51 -18.48
C ASP A 164 10.70 21.28 -17.73
N VAL A 165 11.29 20.68 -16.69
CA VAL A 165 12.46 21.24 -15.99
C VAL A 165 13.67 21.33 -16.93
N LEU A 166 13.99 20.26 -17.65
CA LEU A 166 15.13 20.22 -18.57
C LEU A 166 14.98 21.18 -19.76
N ARG A 167 13.74 21.45 -20.18
CA ARG A 167 13.43 22.42 -21.24
C ARG A 167 13.40 23.88 -20.76
N GLY A 168 13.56 24.13 -19.45
CA GLY A 168 13.44 25.46 -18.87
C GLY A 168 12.00 26.00 -18.83
N ALA A 169 10.99 25.14 -19.01
CA ALA A 169 9.58 25.49 -18.99
C ALA A 169 8.92 25.27 -17.61
N ALA A 170 9.65 24.69 -16.65
CA ALA A 170 9.13 24.42 -15.32
C ALA A 170 9.04 25.66 -14.44
N ASP A 171 7.90 25.81 -13.78
CA ASP A 171 7.74 26.71 -12.64
C ASP A 171 8.21 26.05 -11.33
N ALA A 172 8.18 26.82 -10.23
CA ALA A 172 8.54 26.33 -8.90
C ALA A 172 7.62 25.20 -8.42
N SER A 173 6.37 25.14 -8.91
CA SER A 173 5.41 24.09 -8.54
C SER A 173 5.75 22.74 -9.16
N THR A 174 6.19 22.74 -10.43
CA THR A 174 6.64 21.57 -11.19
C THR A 174 7.90 20.96 -10.58
N SER A 175 8.89 21.80 -10.26
CA SER A 175 10.11 21.34 -9.58
C SER A 175 9.82 20.71 -8.21
N ALA A 176 8.91 21.30 -7.44
CA ALA A 176 8.50 20.75 -6.15
C ALA A 176 7.74 19.42 -6.28
N ARG A 177 6.91 19.28 -7.31
CA ARG A 177 6.16 18.05 -7.62
C ARG A 177 7.10 16.91 -7.99
N CYS A 178 8.14 17.18 -8.78
CA CYS A 178 9.15 16.19 -9.14
C CYS A 178 9.81 15.59 -7.89
N VAL A 179 10.29 16.43 -6.96
CA VAL A 179 10.89 15.98 -5.70
C VAL A 179 9.87 15.24 -4.82
N LYS A 180 8.63 15.73 -4.74
CA LYS A 180 7.56 15.11 -3.95
C LYS A 180 7.22 13.69 -4.43
N THR A 181 7.24 13.46 -5.74
CA THR A 181 6.88 12.18 -6.37
C THR A 181 8.05 11.20 -6.40
N LEU A 182 9.29 11.71 -6.49
CA LEU A 182 10.50 10.89 -6.57
C LEU A 182 10.71 10.00 -5.34
N TRP A 183 10.57 10.56 -4.13
CA TRP A 183 10.88 9.82 -2.89
C TRP A 183 9.96 8.62 -2.66
N PRO A 184 8.61 8.74 -2.74
CA PRO A 184 7.73 7.59 -2.64
C PRO A 184 7.97 6.54 -3.73
N LEU A 185 8.34 6.96 -4.95
CA LEU A 185 8.62 6.06 -6.06
C LEU A 185 9.89 5.23 -5.82
N LEU A 186 10.98 5.87 -5.41
CA LEU A 186 12.22 5.18 -5.06
C LEU A 186 12.03 4.26 -3.85
N ALA A 187 11.29 4.73 -2.84
CA ALA A 187 10.97 3.93 -1.67
C ALA A 187 10.12 2.70 -2.04
N PHE A 188 9.14 2.85 -2.93
CA PHE A 188 8.34 1.75 -3.47
C PHE A 188 9.23 0.70 -4.15
N ALA A 189 10.12 1.12 -5.05
CA ALA A 189 11.04 0.20 -5.73
C ALA A 189 11.96 -0.54 -4.75
N LEU A 190 12.49 0.18 -3.76
CA LEU A 190 13.31 -0.42 -2.70
C LEU A 190 12.50 -1.43 -1.86
N GLY A 191 11.26 -1.10 -1.52
CA GLY A 191 10.36 -1.99 -0.78
C GLY A 191 10.06 -3.26 -1.55
N ALA A 192 9.80 -3.15 -2.85
CA ALA A 192 9.58 -4.31 -3.72
C ALA A 192 10.80 -5.25 -3.78
N ILE A 193 12.00 -4.69 -4.01
CA ILE A 193 13.24 -5.47 -4.04
C ILE A 193 13.51 -6.12 -2.67
N ALA A 194 13.37 -5.36 -1.57
CA ALA A 194 13.58 -5.86 -0.21
C ALA A 194 12.62 -7.00 0.13
N ALA A 195 11.34 -6.89 -0.24
CA ALA A 195 10.34 -7.93 -0.01
C ALA A 195 10.68 -9.25 -0.70
N ALA A 196 11.23 -9.20 -1.91
CA ALA A 196 11.60 -10.40 -2.64
C ALA A 196 12.64 -11.23 -1.87
N PHE A 197 13.71 -10.60 -1.41
CA PHE A 197 14.74 -11.28 -0.62
C PHE A 197 14.26 -11.64 0.78
N ALA A 198 13.49 -10.77 1.44
CA ALA A 198 13.00 -11.01 2.78
C ALA A 198 12.01 -12.19 2.83
N TYR A 199 11.11 -12.31 1.85
CA TYR A 199 10.19 -13.46 1.77
C TYR A 199 10.95 -14.77 1.53
N LEU A 200 11.97 -14.78 0.65
CA LEU A 200 12.78 -15.97 0.42
C LEU A 200 13.53 -16.43 1.67
N ALA A 201 13.93 -15.50 2.54
CA ALA A 201 14.66 -15.81 3.77
C ALA A 201 13.75 -16.13 4.97
N TYR A 202 12.58 -15.49 5.08
CA TYR A 202 11.76 -15.50 6.30
C TYR A 202 10.27 -15.82 6.07
N GLY A 203 9.85 -16.12 4.84
CA GLY A 203 8.45 -16.40 4.51
C GLY A 203 7.52 -15.23 4.87
N PHE A 204 6.31 -15.54 5.32
CA PHE A 204 5.33 -14.53 5.71
C PHE A 204 5.74 -13.67 6.91
N ILE A 205 6.66 -14.14 7.78
CA ILE A 205 7.20 -13.34 8.89
C ILE A 205 7.91 -12.07 8.37
N ALA A 206 8.34 -12.05 7.11
CA ALA A 206 8.87 -10.85 6.45
C ALA A 206 7.88 -9.66 6.45
N LEU A 207 6.57 -9.88 6.65
CA LEU A 207 5.57 -8.81 6.85
C LEU A 207 5.74 -8.05 8.18
N ALA A 208 6.59 -8.53 9.10
CA ALA A 208 6.96 -7.76 10.29
C ALA A 208 7.59 -6.40 9.92
N VAL A 209 8.33 -6.32 8.81
CA VAL A 209 8.94 -5.06 8.34
C VAL A 209 7.88 -3.98 8.04
N PRO A 210 6.90 -4.18 7.13
CA PRO A 210 5.85 -3.19 6.88
C PRO A 210 4.99 -2.93 8.12
N LEU A 211 4.76 -3.92 9.00
CA LEU A 211 4.06 -3.71 10.27
C LEU A 211 4.80 -2.76 11.21
N LEU A 212 6.11 -2.90 11.33
CA LEU A 212 6.94 -2.01 12.14
C LEU A 212 6.99 -0.60 11.56
N VAL A 213 7.14 -0.47 10.23
CA VAL A 213 7.10 0.82 9.54
C VAL A 213 5.76 1.52 9.78
N LEU A 214 4.65 0.81 9.57
CA LEU A 214 3.31 1.37 9.77
C LEU A 214 3.03 1.70 11.24
N GLY A 215 3.50 0.87 12.17
CA GLY A 215 3.43 1.13 13.61
C GLY A 215 4.18 2.40 14.00
N ALA A 216 5.40 2.60 13.49
CA ALA A 216 6.16 3.83 13.71
C ALA A 216 5.43 5.06 13.15
N VAL A 217 4.85 4.95 11.95
CA VAL A 217 4.04 6.01 11.33
C VAL A 217 2.83 6.38 12.21
N ILE A 218 2.13 5.39 12.76
CA ILE A 218 0.99 5.60 13.68
C ILE A 218 1.45 6.34 14.95
N VAL A 219 2.56 5.91 15.56
CA VAL A 219 3.09 6.53 16.79
C VAL A 219 3.47 7.99 16.53
N VAL A 220 4.16 8.28 15.43
CA VAL A 220 4.53 9.65 15.05
C VAL A 220 3.28 10.50 14.83
N GLN A 221 2.29 9.99 14.08
CA GLN A 221 1.04 10.69 13.82
C GLN A 221 0.26 11.02 15.10
N GLN A 222 0.18 10.08 16.04
CA GLN A 222 -0.49 10.31 17.32
C GLN A 222 0.22 11.38 18.16
N ARG A 223 1.56 11.38 18.19
CA ARG A 223 2.34 12.40 18.90
C ARG A 223 2.11 13.79 18.30
N SER A 224 2.14 13.90 16.98
CA SER A 224 1.86 15.17 16.29
C SER A 224 0.43 15.66 16.54
N ALA A 225 -0.56 14.77 16.55
CA ALA A 225 -1.95 15.13 16.84
C ALA A 225 -2.14 15.61 18.29
N ARG A 226 -1.49 14.98 19.27
CA ARG A 226 -1.54 15.41 20.68
C ARG A 226 -0.86 16.74 20.92
N ALA A 227 0.28 16.99 20.27
CA ALA A 227 1.01 18.26 20.39
C ALA A 227 0.24 19.45 19.79
N ALA A 228 -0.71 19.21 18.89
CA ALA A 228 -1.52 20.25 18.25
C ALA A 228 -2.77 20.65 19.07
N VAL A 229 -3.13 19.92 20.12
CA VAL A 229 -4.23 20.28 21.03
C VAL A 229 -3.63 21.14 22.16
N PRO A 230 -3.96 22.44 22.26
CA PRO A 230 -3.49 23.26 23.37
C PRO A 230 -4.04 22.68 24.67
N VAL A 231 -3.18 22.56 25.68
CA VAL A 231 -3.63 22.30 27.06
C VAL A 231 -4.41 23.54 27.48
N ALA A 232 -5.74 23.39 27.59
CA ALA A 232 -6.64 24.41 28.13
C ALA A 232 -6.48 24.53 29.66
#